data_AF-A0A9W8AX54-F1
#
_entry.id   AF-A0A9W8AX54-F1
#
_cell.length_a   1.000
_cell.length_b   1.000
_cell.length_c   1.000
_cell.angle_alpha   90.00
_cell.angle_beta   90.00
_cell.angle_gamma   90.00
#
_symmetry.space_group_name_H-M   'P 1'
#
loop_
_entity.id
_entity.type
_entity.pdbx_description
1 polymer ?
#
loop_
_entity_poly.entity_id
_entity_poly.type
_entity_poly.pdbx_seq_one_letter_code
_entity_poly.pdbx_strand_id
1 'polypeptide(L)'
;MLGNIRQVGLARTRLAWIGRAAKPSGGKPIPYGAATHTSNDRRHDVIKKVLFDLPPRESILETGEDQARHETIERAWQLYVKNQTEQREKATRTKFERMQQAFEELRQTDYRLFKGAVNKDTTLTFPHGMKVPSETPPTSGWKYTYEPSSSS
;
A
#
# COMPACT_ATOMS: atom_id res chain seq x y z
N MET A 1 3.35 -31.62 35.29
CA MET A 1 3.38 -30.20 34.92
C MET A 1 3.17 -30.10 33.42
N LEU A 2 1.94 -29.79 32.98
CA LEU A 2 1.59 -29.72 31.56
C LEU A 2 1.66 -28.25 31.12
N GLY A 3 2.59 -27.94 30.22
CA GLY A 3 2.78 -26.60 29.67
C GLY A 3 1.80 -26.33 28.53
N ASN A 4 0.99 -25.28 28.69
CA ASN A 4 0.04 -24.78 27.70
C ASN A 4 0.75 -24.23 26.46
N ILE A 5 0.58 -24.89 25.31
CA ILE A 5 0.92 -24.37 23.99
C ILE A 5 -0.21 -23.42 23.56
N ARG A 6 0.05 -22.11 23.61
CA ARG A 6 -0.88 -21.09 23.11
C ARG A 6 -0.85 -21.09 21.58
N GLN A 7 -1.83 -21.76 20.97
CA GLN A 7 -2.25 -21.54 19.59
C GLN A 7 -2.65 -20.07 19.41
N VAL A 8 -1.82 -19.27 18.75
CA VAL A 8 -2.22 -17.93 18.27
C VAL A 8 -2.84 -18.11 16.89
N GLY A 9 -4.13 -18.45 16.87
CA GLY A 9 -4.93 -18.55 15.66
C GLY A 9 -5.10 -17.16 15.04
N LEU A 10 -4.56 -16.96 13.82
CA LEU A 10 -4.91 -15.84 12.96
C LEU A 10 -6.36 -16.02 12.48
N ALA A 11 -7.30 -15.41 13.19
CA ALA A 11 -8.70 -15.35 12.79
C ALA A 11 -8.84 -14.53 11.49
N ARG A 12 -9.08 -15.20 10.37
CA ARG A 12 -9.50 -14.54 9.12
C ARG A 12 -11.00 -14.27 9.20
N THR A 13 -11.37 -13.10 9.70
CA THR A 13 -12.76 -12.64 9.75
C THR A 13 -13.29 -12.47 8.32
N ARG A 14 -14.14 -13.39 7.87
CA ARG A 14 -14.95 -13.21 6.66
C ARG A 14 -16.15 -12.34 7.02
N LEU A 15 -16.21 -11.12 6.48
CA LEU A 15 -17.41 -10.30 6.50
C LEU A 15 -18.48 -10.97 5.63
N ALA A 16 -19.56 -11.45 6.26
CA ALA A 16 -20.74 -11.94 5.58
C ALA A 16 -21.62 -10.75 5.18
N TRP A 17 -21.82 -10.56 3.88
CA TRP A 17 -22.76 -9.58 3.34
C TRP A 17 -24.19 -10.15 3.46
N ILE A 18 -25.07 -9.46 4.20
CA ILE A 18 -26.49 -9.78 4.30
C ILE A 18 -27.23 -9.03 3.20
N GLY A 19 -27.56 -9.72 2.11
CA GLY A 19 -28.42 -9.22 1.05
C GLY A 19 -29.84 -9.75 1.18
N ARG A 20 -30.82 -8.84 1.31
CA ARG A 20 -32.25 -9.13 1.18
C ARG A 20 -32.55 -9.66 -0.23
N ALA A 21 -33.22 -10.81 -0.31
CA ALA A 21 -33.72 -11.36 -1.57
C ALA A 21 -34.98 -10.61 -2.03
N ALA A 22 -34.85 -9.79 -3.08
CA ALA A 22 -35.99 -9.27 -3.84
C ALA A 22 -36.28 -10.22 -5.01
N LYS A 23 -37.56 -10.58 -5.22
CA LYS A 23 -38.01 -11.37 -6.39
C LYS A 23 -37.70 -10.58 -7.68
N PRO A 24 -37.08 -11.18 -8.70
CA PRO A 24 -36.88 -10.48 -9.98
C PRO A 24 -38.22 -10.38 -10.72
N SER A 25 -38.69 -9.14 -10.92
CA SER A 25 -39.72 -8.84 -11.91
C SER A 25 -39.13 -9.02 -13.30
N GLY A 26 -39.91 -9.63 -14.20
CA GLY A 26 -39.51 -9.94 -15.56
C GLY A 26 -39.26 -8.70 -16.40
N GLY A 27 -38.02 -8.20 -16.38
CA GLY A 27 -37.48 -7.30 -17.37
C GLY A 27 -36.71 -8.12 -18.42
N LYS A 28 -37.07 -7.98 -19.70
CA LYS A 28 -36.33 -8.59 -20.81
C LYS A 28 -34.91 -8.01 -20.81
N PRO A 29 -33.84 -8.83 -20.86
CA PRO A 29 -32.48 -8.32 -20.85
C PRO A 29 -32.21 -7.52 -22.12
N ILE A 30 -31.73 -6.29 -21.95
CA ILE A 30 -31.17 -5.48 -23.02
C ILE A 30 -29.93 -6.21 -23.54
N PRO A 31 -29.78 -6.40 -24.86
CA PRO A 31 -28.63 -7.10 -25.43
C PRO A 31 -27.39 -6.21 -25.28
N TYR A 32 -26.65 -6.38 -24.19
CA TYR A 32 -25.23 -6.06 -24.21
C TYR A 32 -24.58 -6.94 -25.27
N GLY A 33 -23.76 -6.32 -26.12
CA GLY A 33 -23.20 -6.88 -27.34
C GLY A 33 -22.77 -8.34 -27.19
N ALA A 34 -23.01 -9.12 -28.25
CA ALA A 34 -22.65 -10.52 -28.38
C ALA A 34 -21.16 -10.75 -28.04
N ALA A 35 -20.86 -10.95 -26.76
CA ALA A 35 -19.62 -11.53 -26.32
C ALA A 35 -19.73 -13.01 -26.65
N THR A 36 -19.04 -13.40 -27.71
CA THR A 36 -18.72 -14.78 -28.00
C THR A 36 -18.02 -15.35 -26.76
N HIS A 37 -18.77 -16.02 -25.89
CA HIS A 37 -18.18 -16.89 -24.89
C HIS A 37 -17.56 -18.05 -25.66
N THR A 38 -16.32 -17.86 -26.10
CA THR A 38 -15.48 -18.91 -26.63
C THR A 38 -15.15 -19.84 -25.46
N SER A 39 -16.11 -20.68 -25.11
CA SER A 39 -15.99 -21.83 -24.19
C SER A 39 -14.87 -22.81 -24.60
N ASN A 40 -14.18 -22.55 -25.71
CA ASN A 40 -13.15 -23.36 -26.32
C ASN A 40 -11.85 -22.57 -26.61
N ASP A 41 -11.66 -21.37 -26.02
CA ASP A 41 -10.40 -20.65 -26.19
C ASP A 41 -9.30 -21.31 -25.38
N ARG A 42 -8.33 -21.91 -26.08
CA ARG A 42 -7.15 -22.54 -25.48
C ARG A 42 -6.37 -21.58 -24.56
N ARG A 43 -6.46 -20.26 -24.78
CA ARG A 43 -5.90 -19.24 -23.87
C ARG A 43 -6.61 -19.23 -22.52
N HIS A 44 -7.92 -19.38 -22.51
CA HIS A 44 -8.71 -19.46 -21.27
C HIS A 44 -8.30 -20.67 -20.44
N ASP A 45 -8.08 -21.82 -21.07
CA ASP A 45 -7.63 -23.04 -20.39
C ASP A 45 -6.18 -22.93 -19.92
N VAL A 46 -5.30 -22.29 -20.68
CA VAL A 46 -3.93 -22.00 -20.23
C VAL A 46 -3.93 -21.05 -19.04
N ILE A 47 -4.75 -19.99 -19.08
CA ILE A 47 -4.89 -19.06 -17.96
C ILE A 47 -5.39 -19.79 -16.71
N LYS A 48 -6.40 -20.66 -16.84
CA LYS A 48 -6.89 -21.48 -15.71
C LYS A 48 -5.80 -22.39 -15.16
N LYS A 49 -5.05 -23.09 -16.02
CA LYS A 49 -3.94 -23.95 -15.60
C LYS A 49 -2.86 -23.17 -14.85
N VAL A 50 -2.49 -21.99 -15.37
CA VAL A 50 -1.48 -21.12 -14.75
C VAL A 50 -1.98 -20.51 -13.43
N LEU A 51 -3.28 -20.28 -13.26
CA LEU A 51 -3.81 -19.68 -12.04
C LEU A 51 -4.16 -20.70 -10.96
N PHE A 52 -4.63 -21.89 -11.33
CA PHE A 52 -5.29 -22.80 -10.41
C PHE A 52 -4.66 -24.20 -10.33
N ASP A 53 -3.88 -24.62 -11.31
CA ASP A 53 -3.30 -25.98 -11.36
C ASP A 53 -1.82 -26.01 -10.93
N LEU A 54 -1.32 -24.99 -10.22
CA LEU A 54 -0.01 -25.12 -9.57
C LEU A 54 -0.13 -26.11 -8.40
N PRO A 55 0.65 -27.21 -8.39
CA PRO A 55 0.65 -28.13 -7.27
C PRO A 55 1.00 -27.38 -5.97
N PRO A 56 0.32 -27.66 -4.84
CA PRO A 56 0.67 -27.06 -3.57
C PRO A 56 2.15 -27.28 -3.28
N ARG A 57 2.88 -26.21 -3.02
CA ARG A 57 4.32 -26.29 -2.72
C ARG A 57 4.51 -27.05 -1.40
N GLU A 58 5.40 -28.04 -1.42
CA GLU A 58 5.81 -28.74 -0.21
C GLU A 58 6.46 -27.77 0.80
N SER A 59 6.25 -28.00 2.09
CA SER A 59 6.79 -27.15 3.15
C SER A 59 8.29 -27.38 3.31
N ILE A 60 9.09 -26.33 3.19
CA ILE A 60 10.56 -26.39 3.23
C ILE A 60 11.10 -26.55 4.68
N LEU A 61 10.28 -26.30 5.70
CA LEU A 61 10.67 -26.36 7.11
C LEU A 61 10.34 -27.74 7.69
N GLU A 62 11.13 -28.74 7.31
CA GLU A 62 10.89 -30.14 7.68
C GLU A 62 11.41 -30.48 9.09
N THR A 63 12.42 -29.75 9.59
CA THR A 63 13.07 -30.01 10.88
C THR A 63 12.69 -28.97 11.94
N GLY A 64 12.60 -29.39 13.21
CA GLY A 64 12.35 -28.48 14.33
C GLY A 64 13.41 -27.38 14.50
N GLU A 65 14.67 -27.66 14.15
CA GLU A 65 15.73 -26.65 14.12
C GLU A 65 15.50 -25.58 13.05
N ASP A 66 15.06 -25.98 11.85
CA ASP A 66 14.77 -25.03 10.76
C ASP A 66 13.59 -24.13 11.13
N GLN A 67 12.58 -24.69 11.81
CA GLN A 67 11.48 -23.92 12.37
C GLN A 67 11.97 -22.89 13.40
N ALA A 68 12.86 -23.28 14.32
CA ALA A 68 13.42 -22.37 15.31
C ALA A 68 14.26 -21.24 14.66
N ARG A 69 15.06 -21.55 13.64
CA ARG A 69 15.81 -20.55 12.86
C ARG A 69 14.87 -19.59 12.14
N HIS A 70 13.84 -20.12 11.48
CA HIS A 70 12.82 -19.32 10.81
C HIS A 70 12.13 -18.35 11.78
N GLU A 71 11.67 -18.84 12.93
CA GLU A 71 11.06 -17.99 13.96
C GLU A 71 12.00 -16.88 14.46
N THR A 72 13.29 -17.18 14.58
CA THR A 72 14.29 -16.22 15.03
C THR A 72 14.48 -15.11 14.00
N ILE A 73 14.59 -15.48 12.72
CA ILE A 73 14.71 -14.51 11.61
C ILE A 73 13.45 -13.64 11.53
N GLU A 74 12.26 -14.24 11.61
CA GLU A 74 10.99 -13.52 11.57
C GLU A 74 10.84 -12.54 12.74
N ARG A 75 11.18 -12.97 13.96
CA ARG A 75 11.16 -12.08 15.14
C ARG A 75 12.15 -10.93 14.98
N ALA A 76 13.37 -11.20 14.51
CA ALA A 76 14.37 -10.16 14.26
C ALA A 76 13.89 -9.16 13.19
N TRP A 77 13.27 -9.65 12.12
CA TRP A 77 12.67 -8.80 11.08
C TRP A 77 11.52 -7.94 11.61
N GLN A 78 10.61 -8.52 12.40
CA GLN A 78 9.52 -7.77 13.03
C GLN A 78 10.04 -6.66 13.94
N LEU A 79 11.07 -6.95 14.75
CA LEU A 79 11.73 -5.94 15.58
C LEU A 79 12.38 -4.84 14.73
N TYR A 80 13.06 -5.20 13.64
CA TYR A 80 13.64 -4.23 12.70
C TYR A 80 12.58 -3.31 12.08
N VAL A 81 11.48 -3.89 11.59
CA VAL A 81 10.38 -3.12 10.99
C VAL A 81 9.75 -2.17 12.01
N LYS A 82 9.50 -2.65 13.25
CA LYS A 82 8.99 -1.81 14.34
C LYS A 82 9.92 -0.63 14.64
N ASN A 83 11.22 -0.89 14.77
CA ASN A 83 12.19 0.17 15.02
C ASN A 83 12.22 1.19 13.87
N GLN A 84 12.11 0.74 12.62
CA GLN A 84 12.04 1.63 11.45
C GLN A 84 10.78 2.48 11.43
N THR A 85 9.62 1.93 11.81
CA THR A 85 8.38 2.70 11.91
C THR A 85 8.47 3.76 13.01
N GLU A 86 8.97 3.38 14.19
CA GLU A 86 9.15 4.31 15.32
C GLU A 86 10.11 5.46 14.96
N GLN A 87 11.19 5.18 14.23
CA GLN A 87 12.12 6.21 13.76
C GLN A 87 11.45 7.19 12.78
N ARG A 88 10.67 6.69 11.82
CA ARG A 88 9.93 7.52 10.85
C ARG A 88 8.87 8.38 11.54
N GLU A 89 8.15 7.83 12.49
CA GLU A 89 7.15 8.54 13.29
C GLU A 89 7.79 9.62 14.15
N LYS A 90 8.88 9.30 14.85
CA LYS A 90 9.65 10.28 15.64
C LYS A 90 10.15 11.42 14.77
N ALA A 91 10.74 11.13 13.61
CA ALA A 91 11.21 12.15 12.67
C ALA A 91 10.06 13.05 12.18
N THR A 92 8.90 12.46 11.88
CA THR A 92 7.70 13.20 11.44
C THR A 92 7.17 14.09 12.56
N ARG A 93 7.12 13.57 13.78
CA ARG A 93 6.69 14.30 14.97
C ARG A 93 7.61 15.48 15.27
N THR A 94 8.93 15.28 15.23
CA THR A 94 9.89 16.37 15.41
C THR A 94 9.73 17.44 14.34
N LYS A 95 9.54 17.07 13.06
CA LYS A 95 9.27 18.05 11.99
C LYS A 95 8.01 18.87 12.27
N PHE A 96 6.95 18.21 12.73
CA PHE A 96 5.70 18.88 13.08
C PHE A 96 5.86 19.83 14.27
N GLU A 97 6.55 19.40 15.33
CA GLU A 97 6.84 20.24 16.51
C GLU A 97 7.63 21.48 16.13
N ARG A 98 8.66 21.34 15.28
CA ARG A 98 9.44 22.48 14.76
C ARG A 98 8.59 23.42 13.91
N MET A 99 7.71 22.87 13.08
CA MET A 99 6.77 23.67 12.28
C MET A 99 5.84 24.48 13.19
N GLN A 100 5.29 23.88 14.25
CA GLN A 100 4.44 24.60 15.22
C GLN A 100 5.19 25.73 15.93
N GLN A 101 6.43 25.48 16.37
CA GLN A 101 7.28 26.51 16.97
C GLN A 101 7.46 27.71 16.02
N ALA A 102 7.82 27.45 14.76
CA ALA A 102 7.99 28.50 13.76
C ALA A 102 6.69 29.26 13.47
N PHE A 103 5.53 28.58 13.46
CA PHE A 103 4.23 29.25 13.29
C PHE A 103 3.87 30.16 14.47
N GLU A 104 4.19 29.73 15.70
CA GLU A 104 3.96 30.55 16.89
C GLU A 104 4.87 31.79 16.90
N GLU A 105 6.15 31.64 16.54
CA GLU A 105 7.06 32.78 16.33
C GLU A 105 6.52 33.75 15.27
N LEU A 106 6.10 33.22 14.11
CA LEU A 106 5.52 34.03 13.03
C LEU A 106 4.27 34.78 13.47
N ARG A 107 3.40 34.13 14.26
CA ARG A 107 2.17 34.73 14.80
C ARG A 107 2.48 35.93 15.70
N GLN A 108 3.54 35.84 16.50
CA GLN A 108 3.97 36.89 17.41
C GLN A 108 4.62 38.07 16.65
N THR A 109 5.34 37.81 15.56
CA THR A 109 6.04 38.84 14.79
C THR A 109 5.17 39.51 13.72
N ASP A 110 4.46 38.74 12.88
CA ASP A 110 3.62 39.25 11.79
C ASP A 110 2.37 38.39 11.59
N TYR A 111 1.25 38.91 12.07
CA TYR A 111 -0.04 38.24 11.99
C TYR A 111 -0.58 38.09 10.55
N ARG A 112 -0.23 38.99 9.62
CA ARG A 112 -0.69 38.94 8.23
C ARG A 112 -0.05 37.76 7.50
N LEU A 113 1.25 37.56 7.71
CA LEU A 113 1.98 36.41 7.15
C LEU A 113 1.51 35.09 7.77
N PHE A 114 1.28 35.07 9.09
CA PHE A 114 0.69 33.91 9.77
C PHE A 114 -0.66 33.52 9.14
N LYS A 115 -1.58 34.50 8.97
CA LYS A 115 -2.88 34.26 8.34
C LYS A 115 -2.74 33.72 6.91
N GLY A 116 -1.78 34.24 6.14
CA GLY A 116 -1.48 33.76 4.79
C GLY A 116 -1.00 32.31 4.76
N ALA A 117 -0.09 31.95 5.66
CA ALA A 117 0.51 30.62 5.72
C ALA A 117 -0.43 29.52 6.25
N VAL A 118 -1.43 29.88 7.09
CA VAL A 118 -2.46 28.95 7.57
C VAL A 118 -3.48 28.59 6.49
N ASN A 119 -3.64 29.42 5.46
CA ASN A 119 -4.57 29.15 4.38
C ASN A 119 -4.08 27.94 3.57
N LYS A 120 -4.86 26.85 3.60
CA LYS A 120 -4.58 25.65 2.82
C LYS A 120 -4.85 25.91 1.34
N ASP A 121 -3.83 25.74 0.51
CA ASP A 121 -4.03 25.64 -0.93
C ASP A 121 -4.65 24.27 -1.28
N THR A 122 -5.85 24.29 -1.86
CA THR A 122 -6.56 23.08 -2.28
C THR A 122 -6.06 22.54 -3.62
N THR A 123 -5.29 23.33 -4.36
CA THR A 123 -4.74 22.99 -5.68
C THR A 123 -3.34 22.39 -5.62
N LEU A 124 -2.68 22.47 -4.47
CA LEU A 124 -1.30 22.01 -4.28
C LEU A 124 -1.20 20.49 -4.51
N THR A 125 -0.56 20.12 -5.63
CA THR A 125 -0.27 18.74 -6.02
C THR A 125 1.24 18.55 -6.17
N PHE A 126 1.72 17.33 -5.97
CA PHE A 126 3.13 17.02 -6.22
C PHE A 126 3.48 17.27 -7.69
N PRO A 127 4.61 17.95 -7.99
CA PRO A 127 4.99 18.25 -9.36
C PRO A 127 5.38 16.98 -10.12
N HIS A 128 5.00 16.87 -11.39
CA HIS A 128 5.30 15.70 -12.23
C HIS A 128 6.81 15.45 -12.40
N GLY A 129 7.65 16.47 -12.24
CA GLY A 129 9.11 16.34 -12.25
C GLY A 129 9.70 15.59 -11.06
N MET A 130 8.96 15.45 -9.96
CA MET A 130 9.40 14.71 -8.77
C MET A 130 9.15 13.21 -8.96
N LYS A 131 10.19 12.49 -9.37
CA LYS A 131 10.12 11.05 -9.65
C LYS A 131 10.34 10.19 -8.41
N VAL A 132 9.77 8.99 -8.43
CA VAL A 132 10.11 7.93 -7.47
C VAL A 132 11.57 7.50 -7.68
N PRO A 133 12.36 7.30 -6.61
CA PRO A 133 13.75 6.84 -6.73
C PRO A 133 13.85 5.50 -7.46
N SER A 134 14.85 5.35 -8.33
CA SER A 134 15.20 4.10 -9.02
C SER A 134 16.44 3.46 -8.39
N GLU A 135 16.55 2.14 -8.45
CA GLU A 135 17.70 1.38 -7.91
C GLU A 135 19.04 1.79 -8.55
N THR A 136 19.03 2.04 -9.87
CA THR A 136 20.19 2.53 -10.61
C THR A 136 19.90 3.94 -11.13
N PRO A 137 20.84 4.89 -11.03
CA PRO A 137 20.64 6.24 -11.57
C PRO A 137 20.55 6.22 -13.10
N PRO A 138 19.83 7.17 -13.72
CA PRO A 138 19.78 7.29 -15.17
C PRO A 138 21.11 7.81 -15.75
N THR A 139 21.37 7.52 -17.03
CA THR A 139 22.58 7.98 -17.75
C THR A 139 22.78 9.50 -17.66
N SER A 140 21.68 10.26 -17.71
CA SER A 140 21.65 11.69 -17.39
C SER A 140 21.03 11.87 -16.00
N GLY A 141 21.85 11.84 -14.95
CA GLY A 141 21.43 11.89 -13.54
C GLY A 141 20.56 13.10 -13.19
N TRP A 142 21.03 14.31 -13.53
CA TRP A 142 20.34 15.58 -13.26
C TRP A 142 20.24 16.43 -14.53
N LYS A 143 19.09 17.09 -14.73
CA LYS A 143 18.88 18.03 -15.85
C LYS A 143 19.15 19.45 -15.38
N TYR A 144 20.30 20.00 -15.75
CA TYR A 144 20.68 21.38 -15.37
C TYR A 144 19.97 22.47 -16.19
N THR A 145 19.55 22.15 -17.42
CA THR A 145 18.79 23.06 -18.30
C THR A 145 17.29 22.83 -18.13
N TYR A 146 16.74 23.37 -17.03
CA TYR A 146 15.31 23.27 -16.74
C TYR A 146 14.54 24.40 -17.43
N GLU A 147 13.63 24.03 -18.32
CA GLU A 147 12.63 24.94 -18.89
C GLU A 147 11.26 24.55 -18.31
N PRO A 148 10.53 25.47 -17.66
CA PRO A 148 9.18 25.19 -17.20
C PRO A 148 8.30 24.90 -18.43
N SER A 149 7.54 23.81 -18.42
CA SER A 149 6.58 23.53 -19.49
C SER A 149 5.58 24.69 -19.54
N SER A 150 5.70 25.56 -20.55
CA SER A 150 4.82 26.70 -20.77
C SER A 150 3.37 26.23 -20.71
N SER A 151 2.58 26.80 -19.80
CA SER A 151 1.14 26.55 -19.68
C SER A 151 0.47 26.82 -21.03
N SER A 152 0.09 25.76 -21.74
CA SER A 152 -0.79 25.84 -22.92
C SER A 152 -2.24 25.85 -22.51
#